data_AF-Q12KZ6-F1
#
_entry.id   AF-Q12KZ6-F1
#
_cell.length_a   1.000
_cell.length_b   1.000
_cell.length_c   1.000
_cell.angle_alpha   90.00
_cell.angle_beta   90.00
_cell.angle_gamma   90.00
#
_symmetry.space_group_name_H-M   'P 1'
#
loop_
_entity.id
_entity.type
_entity.pdbx_description
1 polymer ?
#
loop_
_entity_poly.entity_id
_entity_poly.type
_entity_poly.pdbx_seq_one_letter_code
_entity_poly.pdbx_strand_id
1 'polypeptide(L)'
;MKKKTILGVCGAMAINTFIATAADIEFKETQTLLQGEDVQTFLLKDMDGDHRLDVIWQTSNGELKYKLQNNQARVTFDSIKGTKWRLTYDVSGIDKKLDFFNDGGVIEDQSNYQFNITQVTVTELNQLSFCTDFSAGLNRTRCLWKYQVTEVLPNIIKGVDQRTGESWTAYKLIN
;
A
#
# COMPACT_ATOMS: atom_id res chain seq x y z
N MET A 1 16.44 1.35 78.59
CA MET A 1 17.01 0.37 77.62
C MET A 1 16.04 0.15 76.47
N LYS A 2 16.50 0.52 75.26
CA LYS A 2 16.01 0.28 73.88
C LYS A 2 14.56 -0.21 73.63
N LYS A 3 13.72 0.68 73.08
CA LYS A 3 12.52 0.33 72.28
C LYS A 3 12.96 -0.17 70.90
N LYS A 4 12.49 -1.35 70.48
CA LYS A 4 12.68 -1.87 69.11
C LYS A 4 11.55 -1.36 68.23
N THR A 5 11.90 -0.59 67.21
CA THR A 5 10.99 -0.18 66.13
C THR A 5 10.89 -1.33 65.14
N ILE A 6 9.69 -1.89 64.94
CA ILE A 6 9.41 -2.86 63.88
C ILE A 6 9.00 -2.04 62.65
N LEU A 7 9.82 -2.10 61.60
CA LEU A 7 9.52 -1.51 60.30
C LEU A 7 8.70 -2.53 59.48
N GLY A 8 7.42 -2.27 59.26
CA GLY A 8 6.59 -3.04 58.33
C GLY A 8 6.89 -2.63 56.90
N VAL A 9 7.42 -3.56 56.09
CA VAL A 9 7.65 -3.37 54.65
C VAL A 9 6.29 -3.42 53.94
N CYS A 10 5.84 -2.28 53.42
CA CYS A 10 4.67 -2.21 52.56
C CYS A 10 5.12 -2.52 51.13
N GLY A 11 4.83 -3.72 50.63
CA GLY A 11 5.09 -4.10 49.24
C GLY A 11 4.10 -3.40 48.31
N ALA A 12 4.56 -2.42 47.55
CA ALA A 12 3.77 -1.79 46.50
C ALA A 12 3.67 -2.75 45.30
N MET A 13 2.49 -3.29 45.07
CA MET A 13 2.16 -4.07 43.88
C MET A 13 1.94 -3.08 42.72
N ALA A 14 2.86 -3.03 41.76
CA ALA A 14 2.75 -2.19 40.59
C ALA A 14 1.69 -2.77 39.63
N ILE A 15 0.57 -2.06 39.48
CA ILE A 15 -0.46 -2.36 38.49
C ILE A 15 0.01 -1.72 37.17
N ASN A 16 0.44 -2.53 36.21
CA ASN A 16 0.69 -2.04 34.85
C ASN A 16 -0.65 -1.84 34.14
N THR A 17 -1.08 -0.59 34.02
CA THR A 17 -2.21 -0.22 33.15
C THR A 17 -1.74 -0.15 31.71
N PHE A 18 -2.23 -1.04 30.86
CA PHE A 18 -2.11 -0.91 29.41
C PHE A 18 -3.07 0.19 28.95
N ILE A 19 -2.54 1.33 28.52
CA ILE A 19 -3.34 2.36 27.85
C ILE A 19 -3.42 1.95 26.39
N ALA A 20 -4.58 1.47 25.95
CA ALA A 20 -4.87 1.33 24.52
C ALA A 20 -5.07 2.74 23.95
N THR A 21 -4.14 3.21 23.13
CA THR A 21 -4.31 4.45 22.36
C THR A 21 -5.27 4.14 21.21
N ALA A 22 -6.42 4.81 21.17
CA ALA A 22 -7.29 4.77 20.00
C ALA A 22 -6.49 5.28 18.79
N ALA A 23 -6.45 4.50 17.72
CA ALA A 23 -5.94 4.99 16.46
C ALA A 23 -6.94 6.02 15.93
N ASP A 24 -6.50 7.25 15.74
CA ASP A 24 -7.31 8.28 15.10
C ASP A 24 -7.57 7.84 13.65
N ILE A 25 -8.84 7.68 13.31
CA ILE A 25 -9.25 7.43 11.92
C ILE A 25 -9.24 8.80 11.23
N GLU A 26 -8.18 9.06 10.47
CA GLU A 26 -8.12 10.22 9.60
C GLU A 26 -8.93 9.93 8.34
N PHE A 27 -10.08 10.59 8.21
CA PHE A 27 -10.85 10.56 6.98
C PHE A 27 -10.19 11.47 5.95
N LYS A 28 -10.00 10.95 4.73
CA LYS A 28 -9.56 11.76 3.60
C LYS A 28 -10.67 12.73 3.17
N GLU A 29 -10.27 13.76 2.43
CA GLU A 29 -11.18 14.67 1.75
C GLU A 29 -12.25 13.92 0.95
N THR A 30 -13.51 14.34 1.12
CA THR A 30 -14.65 13.73 0.43
C THR A 30 -14.73 14.20 -1.03
N GLN A 31 -15.15 13.32 -1.94
CA GLN A 31 -15.45 13.70 -3.33
C GLN A 31 -16.91 13.45 -3.70
N THR A 32 -17.48 14.35 -4.51
CA THR A 32 -18.80 14.15 -5.10
C THR A 32 -18.72 13.19 -6.29
N LEU A 33 -19.33 12.00 -6.16
CA LEU A 33 -19.28 10.98 -7.20
C LEU A 33 -20.35 11.17 -8.29
N LEU A 34 -21.55 11.58 -7.90
CA LEU A 34 -22.74 11.65 -8.75
C LEU A 34 -23.35 13.06 -8.71
N GLN A 35 -22.69 14.02 -9.34
CA GLN A 35 -23.14 15.41 -9.32
C GLN A 35 -24.38 15.61 -10.20
N GLY A 36 -25.47 16.09 -9.61
CA GLY A 36 -26.71 16.40 -10.35
C GLY A 36 -27.49 15.18 -10.83
N GLU A 37 -27.14 13.99 -10.35
CA GLU A 37 -27.84 12.74 -10.66
C GLU A 37 -29.05 12.56 -9.74
N ASP A 38 -30.12 11.99 -10.29
CA ASP A 38 -31.30 11.57 -9.54
C ASP A 38 -31.02 10.19 -8.91
N VAL A 39 -30.60 10.18 -7.63
CA VAL A 39 -30.22 8.95 -6.92
C VAL A 39 -31.31 8.56 -5.95
N GLN A 40 -32.02 7.47 -6.24
CA GLN A 40 -33.01 6.88 -5.33
C GLN A 40 -32.40 5.78 -4.45
N THR A 41 -31.64 4.86 -5.05
CA THR A 41 -30.87 3.83 -4.35
C THR A 41 -29.49 3.68 -4.98
N PHE A 42 -28.51 3.21 -4.20
CA PHE A 42 -27.17 2.95 -4.71
C PHE A 42 -26.59 1.64 -4.15
N LEU A 43 -25.67 1.06 -4.90
CA LEU A 43 -24.88 -0.12 -4.56
C LEU A 43 -23.41 0.14 -4.90
N LEU A 44 -22.53 -0.41 -4.08
CA LEU A 44 -21.10 -0.44 -4.31
C LEU A 44 -20.68 -1.85 -4.74
N LYS A 45 -20.16 -2.01 -5.95
CA LYS A 45 -19.72 -3.32 -6.49
C LYS A 45 -18.61 -3.13 -7.52
N ASP A 46 -17.59 -3.97 -7.44
CA ASP A 46 -16.58 -4.12 -8.49
C ASP A 46 -17.21 -4.74 -9.74
N MET A 47 -17.35 -3.94 -10.80
CA MET A 47 -17.99 -4.37 -12.04
C MET A 47 -16.99 -4.72 -13.14
N ASP A 48 -15.78 -4.16 -13.10
CA ASP A 48 -14.77 -4.34 -14.15
C ASP A 48 -13.59 -5.24 -13.72
N GLY A 49 -13.61 -5.74 -12.48
CA GLY A 49 -12.65 -6.70 -11.96
C GLY A 49 -11.35 -6.06 -11.47
N ASP A 50 -11.33 -4.75 -11.24
CA ASP A 50 -10.14 -4.02 -10.84
C ASP A 50 -9.92 -3.97 -9.31
N HIS A 51 -10.78 -4.63 -8.55
CA HIS A 51 -10.84 -4.67 -7.09
C HIS A 51 -11.22 -3.34 -6.42
N ARG A 52 -11.86 -2.42 -7.14
CA ARG A 52 -12.47 -1.19 -6.62
C ARG A 52 -13.98 -1.30 -6.68
N LEU A 53 -14.65 -0.71 -5.69
CA LEU A 53 -16.10 -0.67 -5.70
C LEU A 53 -16.58 0.47 -6.61
N ASP A 54 -17.23 0.11 -7.71
CA ASP A 54 -17.93 1.05 -8.58
C ASP A 54 -19.28 1.44 -7.98
N VAL A 55 -19.82 2.56 -8.44
CA VAL A 55 -21.13 3.02 -8.00
C VAL A 55 -22.16 2.63 -9.05
N ILE A 56 -23.17 1.87 -8.62
CA ILE A 56 -24.38 1.58 -9.38
C ILE A 56 -25.52 2.31 -8.67
N TRP A 57 -26.37 3.02 -9.40
CA TRP A 57 -27.54 3.67 -8.80
C TRP A 57 -28.79 3.51 -9.64
N GLN A 58 -29.93 3.51 -8.95
CA GLN A 58 -31.25 3.58 -9.56
C GLN A 58 -31.79 4.99 -9.42
N THR A 59 -32.34 5.53 -10.50
CA THR A 59 -33.06 6.81 -10.54
C THR A 59 -34.50 6.64 -10.08
N SER A 60 -35.20 7.75 -9.80
CA SER A 60 -36.61 7.72 -9.38
C SER A 60 -37.56 7.17 -10.44
N ASN A 61 -37.16 7.16 -11.71
CA ASN A 61 -37.91 6.56 -12.82
C ASN A 61 -37.60 5.06 -13.02
N GLY A 62 -36.71 4.49 -12.21
CA GLY A 62 -36.34 3.07 -12.23
C GLY A 62 -35.16 2.71 -13.14
N GLU A 63 -34.56 3.67 -13.86
CA GLU A 63 -33.36 3.47 -14.68
C GLU A 63 -32.14 3.12 -13.81
N LEU A 64 -31.36 2.12 -14.24
CA LEU A 64 -30.11 1.75 -13.60
C LEU A 64 -28.93 2.36 -14.37
N LYS A 65 -28.08 3.09 -13.65
CA LYS A 65 -26.86 3.73 -14.16
C LYS A 65 -25.66 3.26 -13.35
N TYR A 66 -24.46 3.43 -13.90
CA TYR A 66 -23.22 3.10 -13.21
C TYR A 66 -22.10 4.09 -13.55
N LYS A 67 -21.11 4.17 -12.65
CA LYS A 67 -19.90 4.97 -12.82
C LYS A 67 -18.72 4.16 -12.30
N LEU A 68 -17.83 3.81 -13.22
CA LEU A 68 -16.55 3.20 -12.87
C LEU A 68 -15.73 4.19 -12.04
N GLN A 69 -15.16 3.74 -10.94
CA GLN A 69 -14.24 4.55 -10.16
C GLN A 69 -12.86 4.53 -10.81
N ASN A 70 -12.69 5.37 -11.84
CA ASN A 70 -11.38 5.60 -12.43
C ASN A 70 -10.59 6.53 -11.50
N ASN A 71 -9.72 5.95 -10.69
CA ASN A 71 -8.89 6.70 -9.78
C ASN A 71 -7.80 7.42 -10.56
N GLN A 72 -7.92 8.74 -10.67
CA GLN A 72 -6.76 9.63 -10.72
C GLN A 72 -6.04 9.66 -9.36
N ALA A 73 -5.92 8.51 -8.66
CA ALA A 73 -5.19 8.43 -7.40
C ALA A 73 -3.73 8.74 -7.72
N ARG A 74 -3.34 9.98 -7.43
CA ARG A 74 -2.00 10.50 -7.66
C ARG A 74 -1.09 9.83 -6.67
N VAL A 75 -0.28 8.92 -7.18
CA VAL A 75 0.69 8.18 -6.38
C VAL A 75 1.90 9.06 -6.18
N THR A 76 2.10 9.56 -4.98
CA THR A 76 3.43 10.03 -4.58
C THR A 76 4.16 8.87 -3.92
N PHE A 77 5.48 8.81 -4.06
CA PHE A 77 6.31 7.84 -3.34
C PHE A 77 6.01 7.89 -1.82
N ASP A 78 5.67 9.07 -1.29
CA ASP A 78 5.25 9.25 0.11
C ASP A 78 4.07 8.36 0.53
N SER A 79 3.14 8.04 -0.38
CA SER A 79 1.97 7.21 -0.08
C SER A 79 2.29 5.73 0.13
N ILE A 80 3.49 5.28 -0.25
CA ILE A 80 3.91 3.88 -0.14
C ILE A 80 5.17 3.71 0.73
N LYS A 81 5.76 4.77 1.27
CA LYS A 81 6.88 4.66 2.22
C LYS A 81 6.47 3.86 3.46
N GLY A 82 7.36 3.02 3.97
CA GLY A 82 7.14 2.23 5.19
C GLY A 82 6.14 1.09 5.04
N THR A 83 5.78 0.72 3.80
CA THR A 83 4.80 -0.35 3.54
C THR A 83 5.46 -1.59 2.95
N LYS A 84 4.84 -2.75 3.20
CA LYS A 84 5.29 -4.04 2.70
C LYS A 84 4.25 -4.65 1.78
N TRP A 85 4.70 -5.37 0.77
CA TRP A 85 3.86 -5.89 -0.30
C TRP A 85 4.31 -7.27 -0.75
N ARG A 86 3.36 -8.07 -1.22
CA ARG A 86 3.62 -9.27 -2.03
C ARG A 86 3.32 -8.93 -3.48
N LEU A 87 4.37 -8.86 -4.30
CA LEU A 87 4.28 -8.69 -5.75
C LEU A 87 4.13 -10.06 -6.40
N THR A 88 3.14 -10.22 -7.27
CA THR A 88 2.91 -11.42 -8.07
C THR A 88 2.88 -11.01 -9.54
N TYR A 89 3.70 -11.66 -10.36
CA TYR A 89 3.65 -11.48 -11.81
C TYR A 89 2.43 -12.21 -12.39
N ASP A 90 1.68 -11.54 -13.27
CA ASP A 90 0.34 -11.99 -13.67
C ASP A 90 0.38 -13.25 -14.57
N VAL A 91 1.45 -13.45 -15.36
CA VAL A 91 1.55 -14.58 -16.30
C VAL A 91 2.37 -15.73 -15.71
N SER A 92 3.56 -15.42 -15.19
CA SER A 92 4.50 -16.39 -14.65
C SER A 92 4.13 -16.86 -13.24
N GLY A 93 3.28 -16.13 -12.52
CA GLY A 93 2.90 -16.42 -11.14
C GLY A 93 4.05 -16.29 -10.15
N ILE A 94 5.17 -15.68 -10.56
CA ILE A 94 6.34 -15.51 -9.69
C ILE A 94 6.01 -14.48 -8.62
N ASP A 95 6.23 -14.88 -7.37
CA ASP A 95 6.07 -14.02 -6.21
C ASP A 95 7.39 -13.38 -5.80
N LYS A 96 7.33 -12.12 -5.36
CA LYS A 96 8.42 -11.37 -4.73
C LYS A 96 7.87 -10.64 -3.52
N LYS A 97 8.70 -10.40 -2.51
CA LYS A 97 8.36 -9.45 -1.43
C LYS A 97 8.95 -8.10 -1.76
N LEU A 98 8.20 -7.05 -1.44
CA LEU A 98 8.55 -5.68 -1.75
C LEU A 98 8.35 -4.83 -0.50
N ASP A 99 9.45 -4.34 0.05
CA ASP A 99 9.48 -3.49 1.23
C ASP A 99 9.92 -2.08 0.82
N PHE A 100 9.08 -1.08 1.01
CA PHE A 100 9.45 0.32 0.77
C PHE A 100 9.88 0.99 2.06
N PHE A 101 11.01 1.70 2.01
CA PHE A 101 11.54 2.52 3.10
C PHE A 101 11.42 4.01 2.76
N ASN A 102 11.86 4.88 3.66
CA ASN A 102 11.72 6.33 3.50
C ASN A 102 12.47 6.90 2.28
N ASP A 103 13.55 6.23 1.87
CA ASP A 103 14.51 6.66 0.85
C ASP A 103 14.78 5.59 -0.22
N GLY A 104 13.99 4.51 -0.25
CA GLY A 104 14.17 3.41 -1.20
C GLY A 104 13.33 2.20 -0.85
N GLY A 105 13.91 1.01 -0.95
CA GLY A 105 13.23 -0.23 -0.64
C GLY A 105 14.08 -1.45 -0.97
N VAL A 106 13.51 -2.63 -0.77
CA VAL A 106 14.10 -3.92 -1.12
C VAL A 106 13.05 -4.77 -1.82
N ILE A 107 13.48 -5.44 -2.89
CA ILE A 107 12.75 -6.57 -3.47
C ILE A 107 13.47 -7.86 -3.05
N GLU A 108 12.73 -8.81 -2.52
CA GLU A 108 13.21 -10.17 -2.22
C GLU A 108 12.57 -11.16 -3.20
N ASP A 109 13.39 -11.99 -3.83
CA ASP A 109 12.91 -13.07 -4.71
C ASP A 109 12.53 -14.34 -3.94
N GLN A 110 12.02 -15.35 -4.65
CA GLN A 110 11.62 -16.64 -4.07
C GLN A 110 12.79 -17.43 -3.44
N SER A 111 14.04 -17.08 -3.79
CA SER A 111 15.25 -17.68 -3.22
C SER A 111 15.78 -16.92 -2.00
N ASN A 112 15.04 -15.90 -1.53
CA ASN A 112 15.44 -14.98 -0.46
C ASN A 112 16.66 -14.10 -0.81
N TYR A 113 16.97 -13.92 -2.10
CA TYR A 113 17.92 -12.90 -2.50
C TYR A 113 17.26 -11.53 -2.48
N GLN A 114 17.93 -10.60 -1.82
CA GLN A 114 17.46 -9.23 -1.64
C GLN A 114 18.19 -8.28 -2.59
N PHE A 115 17.42 -7.43 -3.25
CA PHE A 115 17.90 -6.45 -4.19
C PHE A 115 17.41 -5.07 -3.75
N ASN A 116 18.34 -4.15 -3.55
CA ASN A 116 17.99 -2.78 -3.21
C ASN A 116 17.27 -2.11 -4.37
N ILE A 117 16.20 -1.40 -4.03
CA ILE A 117 15.51 -0.50 -4.93
C ILE A 117 16.32 0.80 -5.03
N THR A 118 16.65 1.16 -6.25
CA THR A 118 17.39 2.36 -6.61
C THR A 118 16.65 3.14 -7.70
N GLN A 119 17.11 4.37 -7.97
CA GLN A 119 16.59 5.25 -9.03
C GLN A 119 15.06 5.44 -9.00
N VAL A 120 14.51 5.59 -7.78
CA VAL A 120 13.09 5.89 -7.59
C VAL A 120 12.77 7.24 -8.24
N THR A 121 12.01 7.20 -9.32
CA THR A 121 11.62 8.38 -10.11
C THR A 121 10.11 8.50 -10.12
N VAL A 122 9.61 9.68 -9.79
CA VAL A 122 8.19 10.04 -9.92
C VAL A 122 8.09 11.03 -11.07
N THR A 123 7.37 10.69 -12.13
CA THR A 123 7.16 11.61 -13.27
C THR A 123 6.15 12.70 -12.90
N GLU A 124 6.07 13.77 -13.70
CA GLU A 124 5.06 14.84 -13.56
C GLU A 124 3.61 14.31 -13.64
N LEU A 125 3.42 13.11 -14.21
CA LEU A 125 2.16 12.40 -14.26
C LEU A 125 1.93 11.48 -13.04
N ASN A 126 2.74 11.59 -11.98
CA ASN A 126 2.74 10.74 -10.79
C ASN A 126 2.90 9.25 -11.09
N GLN A 127 3.59 8.92 -12.19
CA GLN A 127 3.98 7.54 -12.47
C GLN A 127 5.27 7.27 -11.70
N LEU A 128 5.19 6.32 -10.78
CA LEU A 128 6.33 5.85 -10.02
C LEU A 128 7.11 4.82 -10.85
N SER A 129 8.42 4.96 -10.91
CA SER A 129 9.31 3.95 -11.47
C SER A 129 10.50 3.76 -10.55
N PHE A 130 11.01 2.54 -10.52
CA PHE A 130 12.17 2.20 -9.72
C PHE A 130 12.88 1.01 -10.34
N CYS A 131 14.09 0.70 -9.88
CA CYS A 131 14.78 -0.48 -10.36
C CYS A 131 15.63 -1.15 -9.31
N THR A 132 16.10 -2.35 -9.65
CA THR A 132 17.07 -3.07 -8.84
C THR A 132 18.36 -3.34 -9.62
N ASP A 133 19.47 -3.33 -8.91
CA ASP A 133 20.79 -3.66 -9.46
C ASP A 133 21.00 -5.19 -9.48
N PHE A 134 21.74 -5.69 -10.47
CA PHE A 134 22.27 -7.06 -10.46
C PHE A 134 23.76 -6.99 -10.19
N SER A 135 24.21 -7.56 -9.06
CA SER A 135 25.61 -7.49 -8.64
C SER A 135 26.50 -8.34 -9.55
N ALA A 136 27.16 -7.71 -10.51
CA ALA A 136 28.35 -8.26 -11.16
C ALA A 136 29.32 -7.12 -11.52
N GLY A 137 30.10 -6.65 -10.53
CA GLY A 137 31.28 -5.81 -10.75
C GLY A 137 31.23 -4.38 -10.20
N LEU A 138 32.42 -3.77 -10.07
CA LEU A 138 32.69 -2.50 -9.40
C LEU A 138 32.13 -1.24 -10.10
N ASN A 139 31.46 -1.38 -11.25
CA ASN A 139 30.87 -0.26 -11.99
C ASN A 139 29.34 -0.24 -11.75
N ARG A 140 28.95 0.36 -10.63
CA ARG A 140 27.63 0.31 -9.98
C ARG A 140 26.55 1.15 -10.69
N THR A 141 26.24 0.85 -11.95
CA THR A 141 25.17 1.57 -12.69
C THR A 141 24.45 0.66 -13.68
N ARG A 142 23.79 -0.41 -13.23
CA ARG A 142 22.90 -1.16 -14.13
C ARG A 142 21.60 -1.53 -13.42
N CYS A 143 20.72 -0.53 -13.40
CA CYS A 143 19.26 -0.58 -13.30
C CYS A 143 18.68 -1.58 -14.32
N LEU A 144 18.89 -2.87 -14.07
CA LEU A 144 18.64 -3.97 -15.01
C LEU A 144 17.18 -4.40 -15.01
N TRP A 145 16.58 -4.43 -13.83
CA TRP A 145 15.16 -4.69 -13.64
C TRP A 145 14.47 -3.38 -13.36
N LYS A 146 13.68 -2.91 -14.32
CA LYS A 146 12.98 -1.63 -14.24
C LYS A 146 11.49 -1.90 -14.04
N TYR A 147 10.96 -1.36 -12.97
CA TYR A 147 9.57 -1.48 -12.60
C TYR A 147 8.89 -0.16 -12.89
N GLN A 148 7.86 -0.18 -13.72
CA GLN A 148 6.96 0.95 -13.92
C GLN A 148 5.67 0.67 -13.19
N VAL A 149 5.35 1.49 -12.21
CA VAL A 149 4.06 1.45 -11.52
C VAL A 149 3.03 2.14 -12.41
N THR A 150 1.96 1.42 -12.72
CA THR A 150 0.85 1.91 -13.55
C THR A 150 -0.34 2.32 -12.69
N GLU A 151 -0.47 1.77 -11.48
CA GLU A 151 -1.58 2.02 -10.57
C GLU A 151 -1.15 1.85 -9.10
N VAL A 152 -1.56 2.73 -8.19
CA VAL A 152 -1.52 2.46 -6.74
C VAL A 152 -2.86 2.77 -6.10
N LEU A 153 -3.33 1.79 -5.37
CA LEU A 153 -4.54 1.77 -4.56
C LEU A 153 -4.13 1.55 -3.09
N PRO A 154 -5.04 1.79 -2.12
CA PRO A 154 -4.70 1.66 -0.69
C PRO A 154 -4.06 0.32 -0.30
N ASN A 155 -4.45 -0.77 -0.99
CA ASN A 155 -4.00 -2.13 -0.71
C ASN A 155 -3.47 -2.89 -1.94
N ILE A 156 -3.40 -2.25 -3.11
CA ILE A 156 -2.95 -2.87 -4.36
C ILE A 156 -2.02 -1.91 -5.11
N ILE A 157 -0.91 -2.39 -5.65
CA ILE A 157 -0.08 -1.69 -6.63
C ILE A 157 -0.08 -2.53 -7.89
N LYS A 158 -0.26 -1.92 -9.06
CA LYS A 158 -0.04 -2.61 -10.34
C LYS A 158 1.09 -1.95 -11.09
N GLY A 159 1.78 -2.74 -11.90
CA GLY A 159 2.82 -2.22 -12.77
C GLY A 159 3.25 -3.20 -13.83
N VAL A 160 4.30 -2.81 -14.54
CA VAL A 160 4.91 -3.58 -15.61
C VAL A 160 6.41 -3.67 -15.34
N ASP A 161 6.96 -4.86 -15.48
CA ASP A 161 8.40 -5.07 -15.55
C ASP A 161 8.86 -4.73 -16.98
N GLN A 162 9.60 -3.65 -17.11
CA GLN A 162 10.03 -3.13 -18.41
C GLN A 162 11.06 -4.04 -19.11
N ARG A 163 11.65 -5.00 -18.41
CA ARG A 163 12.57 -5.96 -19.01
C ARG A 163 11.83 -7.11 -19.69
N THR A 164 10.81 -7.65 -19.04
CA THR A 164 10.03 -8.79 -19.57
C THR A 164 8.77 -8.36 -20.32
N GLY A 165 8.32 -7.11 -20.11
CA GLY A 165 7.02 -6.62 -20.57
C GLY A 165 5.83 -7.16 -19.77
N GLU A 166 6.10 -7.93 -18.71
CA GLU A 166 5.07 -8.62 -17.96
C GLU A 166 4.45 -7.70 -16.90
N SER A 167 3.12 -7.73 -16.82
CA SER A 167 2.38 -7.07 -15.76
C SER A 167 2.54 -7.80 -14.42
N TRP A 168 2.47 -7.03 -13.34
CA TRP A 168 2.51 -7.54 -11.99
C TRP A 168 1.53 -6.79 -11.10
N THR A 169 1.01 -7.50 -10.11
CA THR A 169 0.11 -6.99 -9.09
C THR A 169 0.72 -7.22 -7.72
N ALA A 170 0.87 -6.17 -6.92
CA ALA A 170 1.36 -6.25 -5.55
C ALA A 170 0.28 -5.94 -4.53
N TYR A 171 0.09 -6.83 -3.56
CA TYR A 171 -0.90 -6.72 -2.50
C TYR A 171 -0.23 -6.27 -1.20
N LYS A 172 -0.82 -5.28 -0.54
CA LYS A 172 -0.29 -4.74 0.72
C LYS A 172 -0.36 -5.81 1.80
N LEU A 173 0.76 -6.02 2.48
CA LEU A 173 0.84 -6.87 3.65
C LEU A 173 0.46 -6.03 4.88
N ILE A 174 -0.52 -6.51 5.65
CA ILE A 174 -0.86 -5.93 6.94
C ILE A 174 0.19 -6.44 7.93
N ASN A 175 0.94 -5.51 8.53
CA ASN A 175 1.81 -5.82 9.67
C ASN A 175 0.98 -5.90 10.96
#